data_AF-A0A9D1YUY9-F1
#
_entry.id   AF-A0A9D1YUY9-F1
#
_cell.length_a   1.000
_cell.length_b   1.000
_cell.length_c   1.000
_cell.angle_alpha   90.00
_cell.angle_beta   90.00
_cell.angle_gamma   90.00
#
_symmetry.space_group_name_H-M   'P 1'
#
loop_
_entity.id
_entity.type
_entity.pdbx_description
1 polymer ?
#
loop_
_entity_poly.entity_id
_entity_poly.type
_entity_poly.pdbx_seq_one_letter_code
_entity_poly.pdbx_strand_id
1 'polypeptide(L)'
;MTAQHDADATPQEHAVETVDRGSAVTQSDSFSDPGLPPHKPRQTDIHPAKEKRAERQVFLWFLLSMAGSVFAIFAYFAFPITEDFGSVRINNLLLGLGLSLGLLGIGFGAVHWARQLMSDVEISEDRHPTRGSEQTRARAVEIFKLGDEESGFTRRSLIRNSLIGALALFPLPAVFMFRDLAPAQDAVEAISQTPWEAGTRLAIDPTGTPIKASDVTIGSAFHVIPETLDHHAHDFLDQKALSVVLLVRMPEEQLHETEERKDWSYNGIVAYSKICTHVG
;
A
#
# COMPACT_ATOMS: atom_id res chain seq x y z
N MET A 1 35.53 -14.18 39.53
CA MET A 1 34.19 -14.33 40.12
C MET A 1 33.32 -15.00 39.09
N THR A 2 33.11 -16.29 39.30
CA THR A 2 32.43 -17.25 38.42
C THR A 2 30.94 -16.96 38.39
N ALA A 3 30.39 -16.82 37.18
CA ALA A 3 28.96 -16.78 36.94
C ALA A 3 28.35 -18.14 37.33
N GLN A 4 27.55 -18.16 38.40
CA GLN A 4 26.62 -19.25 38.66
C GLN A 4 25.47 -19.10 37.68
N HIS A 5 25.46 -19.93 36.64
CA HIS A 5 24.24 -20.27 35.93
C HIS A 5 23.40 -21.12 36.87
N ASP A 6 22.24 -20.60 37.26
CA ASP A 6 21.20 -21.36 37.96
C ASP A 6 20.66 -22.44 37.02
N ALA A 7 21.27 -23.61 37.09
CA ALA A 7 20.90 -24.82 36.36
C ALA A 7 19.83 -25.63 37.13
N ASP A 8 18.88 -24.95 37.77
CA ASP A 8 17.81 -25.59 38.53
C ASP A 8 16.44 -24.93 38.27
N ALA A 9 16.12 -24.74 36.99
CA ALA A 9 14.75 -24.51 36.57
C ALA A 9 14.05 -25.88 36.44
N THR A 10 13.68 -26.46 37.59
CA THR A 10 12.67 -27.51 37.60
C THR A 10 11.42 -26.96 36.92
N PRO A 11 10.81 -27.69 35.96
CA PRO A 11 9.55 -27.27 35.40
C PRO A 11 8.55 -27.26 36.54
N GLN A 12 8.15 -26.06 37.00
CA GLN A 12 7.03 -25.94 37.91
C GLN A 12 5.84 -26.54 37.18
N GLU A 13 5.36 -27.69 37.66
CA GLU A 13 4.02 -28.18 37.37
C GLU A 13 3.06 -27.07 37.80
N HIS A 14 2.72 -26.20 36.85
CA HIS A 14 1.63 -25.27 37.03
C HIS A 14 0.36 -26.12 37.07
N ALA A 15 -0.07 -26.46 38.29
CA ALA A 15 -1.41 -26.97 38.51
C ALA A 15 -2.35 -26.03 37.77
N VAL A 16 -3.12 -26.59 36.83
CA VAL A 16 -4.11 -25.85 36.06
C VAL A 16 -5.15 -25.36 37.05
N GLU A 17 -4.98 -24.13 37.54
CA GLU A 17 -5.95 -23.49 38.41
C GLU A 17 -7.18 -23.19 37.54
N THR A 18 -8.20 -24.03 37.68
CA THR A 18 -9.48 -23.89 36.99
C THR A 18 -10.22 -22.70 37.58
N VAL A 19 -9.91 -21.51 37.07
CA VAL A 19 -10.64 -20.28 37.42
C VAL A 19 -12.07 -20.38 36.88
N ASP A 20 -13.05 -20.06 37.72
CA ASP A 20 -14.47 -19.98 37.37
C ASP A 20 -14.66 -19.04 36.16
N ARG A 21 -15.04 -19.63 35.02
CA ARG A 21 -15.23 -18.91 33.75
C ARG A 21 -16.60 -18.21 33.65
N GLY A 22 -17.30 -18.01 34.76
CA GLY A 22 -18.62 -17.36 34.76
C GLY A 22 -19.65 -18.19 34.00
N SER A 23 -20.52 -17.55 33.20
CA SER A 23 -21.66 -18.18 32.49
C SER A 23 -21.28 -19.12 31.33
N ALA A 24 -20.05 -19.66 31.31
CA ALA A 24 -19.65 -20.66 30.34
C ALA A 24 -20.44 -21.95 30.59
N VAL A 25 -21.39 -22.25 29.70
CA VAL A 25 -22.16 -23.50 29.72
C VAL A 25 -21.18 -24.66 29.60
N THR A 26 -20.96 -25.37 30.69
CA THR A 26 -20.24 -26.64 30.73
C THR A 26 -21.07 -27.66 29.96
N GLN A 27 -20.74 -27.90 28.70
CA GLN A 27 -21.34 -28.99 27.94
C GLN A 27 -20.95 -30.31 28.61
N SER A 28 -21.93 -30.96 29.24
CA SER A 28 -21.75 -32.23 29.97
C SER A 28 -21.39 -33.42 29.07
N ASP A 29 -21.59 -33.29 27.75
CA ASP A 29 -21.29 -34.28 26.72
C ASP A 29 -20.15 -33.83 25.78
N SER A 30 -19.08 -33.24 26.29
CA SER A 30 -17.91 -32.94 25.47
C SER A 30 -17.20 -34.25 25.08
N PHE A 31 -17.04 -34.51 23.78
CA PHE A 31 -16.18 -35.60 23.29
C PHE A 31 -14.78 -35.47 23.90
N SER A 32 -14.23 -36.58 24.43
CA SER A 32 -12.84 -36.63 24.88
C SER A 32 -11.91 -36.29 23.72
N ASP A 33 -10.92 -35.44 23.96
CA ASP A 33 -9.90 -35.14 22.97
C ASP A 33 -9.19 -36.47 22.58
N PRO A 34 -9.28 -36.90 21.30
CA PRO A 34 -8.65 -38.13 20.86
C PRO A 34 -7.11 -38.02 20.80
N GLY A 35 -6.54 -36.84 21.05
CA GLY A 35 -5.11 -36.58 20.99
C GLY A 35 -4.57 -36.49 19.56
N LEU A 36 -3.24 -36.35 19.44
CA LEU A 36 -2.59 -36.28 18.13
C LEU A 36 -2.59 -37.65 17.44
N PRO A 37 -2.85 -37.71 16.12
CA PRO A 37 -2.70 -38.96 15.37
C PRO A 37 -1.24 -39.43 15.38
N PRO A 38 -0.98 -40.74 15.16
CA PRO A 38 0.39 -41.24 15.10
C PRO A 38 1.15 -40.60 13.94
N HIS A 39 2.35 -40.09 14.25
CA HIS A 39 3.25 -39.47 13.28
C HIS A 39 3.55 -40.43 12.12
N LYS A 40 3.47 -39.93 10.89
CA LYS A 40 3.74 -40.71 9.67
C LYS A 40 5.09 -40.29 9.09
N PRO A 41 6.14 -41.13 9.18
CA PRO A 41 7.45 -40.78 8.64
C PRO A 41 7.38 -40.59 7.13
N ARG A 42 8.13 -39.63 6.61
CA ARG A 42 8.15 -39.35 5.18
C ARG A 42 8.99 -40.38 4.44
N GLN A 43 8.82 -40.39 3.13
CA GLN A 43 9.61 -41.27 2.25
C GLN A 43 11.10 -40.94 2.28
N THR A 44 11.47 -39.70 2.58
CA THR A 44 12.85 -39.24 2.75
C THR A 44 13.45 -39.73 4.06
N ASP A 45 12.67 -39.81 5.14
CA ASP A 45 13.15 -40.29 6.44
C ASP A 45 13.42 -41.80 6.45
N ILE A 46 12.65 -42.57 5.65
CA ILE A 46 12.78 -44.03 5.56
C ILE A 46 13.90 -44.45 4.59
N HIS A 47 14.10 -43.70 3.50
CA HIS A 47 14.97 -44.10 2.40
C HIS A 47 16.10 -43.09 2.15
N PRO A 48 17.36 -43.40 2.53
CA PRO A 48 18.50 -42.50 2.38
C PRO A 48 18.77 -42.04 0.94
N ALA A 49 18.41 -42.86 -0.06
CA ALA A 49 18.54 -42.47 -1.46
C ALA A 49 17.56 -41.35 -1.88
N LYS A 50 16.36 -41.33 -1.29
CA LYS A 50 15.35 -40.29 -1.55
C LYS A 50 15.71 -39.00 -0.84
N GLU A 51 16.24 -39.09 0.38
CA GLU A 51 16.81 -37.97 1.14
C GLU A 51 17.91 -37.24 0.33
N LYS A 52 18.95 -37.97 -0.13
CA LYS A 52 20.03 -37.38 -0.95
C LYS A 52 19.53 -36.77 -2.25
N ARG A 53 18.43 -37.30 -2.83
CA ARG A 53 17.82 -36.71 -4.01
C ARG A 53 17.12 -35.38 -3.68
N ALA A 54 16.37 -35.33 -2.59
CA ALA A 54 15.72 -34.10 -2.12
C ALA A 54 16.76 -33.03 -1.75
N GLU A 55 17.86 -33.41 -1.07
CA GLU A 55 18.98 -32.52 -0.76
C GLU A 55 19.56 -31.87 -2.01
N ARG A 56 19.83 -32.66 -3.06
CA ARG A 56 20.31 -32.13 -4.35
C ARG A 56 19.29 -31.21 -5.01
N GLN A 57 18.00 -31.50 -4.92
CA GLN A 57 16.96 -30.64 -5.47
C GLN A 57 16.89 -29.29 -4.75
N VAL A 58 16.96 -29.28 -3.41
CA VAL A 58 17.06 -28.05 -2.62
C VAL A 58 18.31 -27.25 -3.02
N PHE A 59 19.46 -27.92 -3.07
CA PHE A 59 20.72 -27.30 -3.47
C PHE A 59 20.63 -26.65 -4.86
N LEU A 60 20.05 -27.35 -5.84
CA LEU A 60 19.88 -26.82 -7.20
C LEU A 60 19.00 -25.57 -7.24
N TRP A 61 17.94 -25.52 -6.43
CA TRP A 61 17.09 -24.32 -6.33
C TRP A 61 17.83 -23.13 -5.72
N PHE A 62 18.61 -23.35 -4.67
CA PHE A 62 19.44 -22.29 -4.08
C PHE A 62 20.58 -21.87 -5.02
N LEU A 63 21.17 -22.80 -5.77
CA LEU A 63 22.16 -22.46 -6.79
C LEU A 63 21.54 -21.64 -7.93
N LEU A 64 20.32 -21.99 -8.38
CA LEU A 64 19.59 -21.22 -9.38
C LEU A 64 19.25 -19.81 -8.86
N SER A 65 18.90 -19.70 -7.58
CA SER A 65 18.67 -18.42 -6.92
C SER A 65 19.92 -17.52 -6.96
N MET A 66 21.07 -18.07 -6.52
CA MET A 66 22.36 -17.37 -6.59
C MET A 66 22.70 -16.95 -8.02
N ALA A 67 22.53 -17.86 -8.99
CA ALA A 67 22.77 -17.56 -10.40
C ALA A 67 21.84 -16.45 -10.93
N GLY A 68 20.56 -16.49 -10.57
CA GLY A 68 19.58 -15.47 -10.93
C GLY A 68 19.92 -14.09 -10.35
N SER A 69 20.32 -14.02 -9.08
CA SER A 69 20.74 -12.77 -8.45
C SER A 69 22.00 -12.19 -9.08
N VAL A 70 23.02 -13.02 -9.35
CA VAL A 70 24.23 -12.57 -10.08
C VAL A 70 23.88 -12.13 -11.49
N PHE A 71 23.00 -12.86 -12.19
CA PHE A 71 22.53 -12.50 -13.52
C PHE A 71 21.77 -11.17 -13.52
N ALA A 72 20.95 -10.87 -12.50
CA ALA A 72 20.25 -9.59 -12.37
C ALA A 72 21.24 -8.42 -12.28
N ILE A 73 22.28 -8.55 -11.44
CA ILE A 73 23.34 -7.54 -11.30
C ILE A 73 24.08 -7.39 -12.63
N PHE A 74 24.46 -8.51 -13.26
CA PHE A 74 25.13 -8.47 -14.56
C PHE A 74 24.26 -7.80 -15.63
N ALA A 75 22.98 -8.17 -15.74
CA ALA A 75 22.05 -7.63 -16.72
C ALA A 75 21.84 -6.12 -16.56
N TYR A 76 21.79 -5.64 -15.33
CA TYR A 76 21.67 -4.21 -15.03
C TYR A 76 22.82 -3.40 -15.64
N PHE A 77 24.07 -3.87 -15.51
CA PHE A 77 25.25 -3.17 -16.01
C PHE A 77 25.58 -3.48 -17.49
N ALA A 78 25.32 -4.70 -17.96
CA ALA A 78 25.62 -5.11 -19.32
C ALA A 78 24.68 -4.52 -20.37
N PHE A 79 23.46 -4.13 -19.98
CA PHE A 79 22.44 -3.58 -20.86
C PHE A 79 21.94 -2.21 -20.37
N PRO A 80 22.73 -1.12 -20.50
CA PRO A 80 22.34 0.20 -19.99
C PRO A 80 21.10 0.76 -20.70
N ILE A 81 20.30 1.52 -19.96
CA ILE A 81 19.13 2.23 -20.49
C ILE A 81 19.60 3.48 -21.24
N THR A 82 19.21 3.61 -22.50
CA THR A 82 19.43 4.79 -23.35
C THR A 82 18.09 5.44 -23.70
N GLU A 83 18.08 6.49 -24.52
CA GLU A 83 16.85 7.19 -24.94
C GLU A 83 15.92 6.34 -25.83
N ASP A 84 16.37 5.17 -26.29
CA ASP A 84 15.54 4.23 -27.04
C ASP A 84 14.67 3.35 -26.13
N PHE A 85 13.37 3.26 -26.43
CA PHE A 85 12.42 2.41 -25.72
C PHE A 85 12.79 0.91 -25.78
N GLY A 86 13.50 0.47 -26.82
CA GLY A 86 14.01 -0.90 -26.93
C GLY A 86 15.02 -1.23 -25.83
N SER A 87 15.92 -0.30 -25.51
CA SER A 87 16.91 -0.46 -24.43
C SER A 87 16.25 -0.62 -23.06
N VAL A 88 15.23 0.21 -22.76
CA VAL A 88 14.43 0.16 -21.52
C VAL A 88 13.78 -1.22 -21.39
N ARG A 89 13.14 -1.69 -22.47
CA ARG A 89 12.44 -2.98 -22.48
C ARG A 89 13.40 -4.14 -22.21
N ILE A 90 14.56 -4.16 -22.87
CA ILE A 90 15.54 -5.25 -22.73
C ILE A 90 16.14 -5.25 -21.32
N ASN A 91 16.58 -4.09 -20.82
CA ASN A 91 17.12 -3.98 -19.47
C ASN A 91 16.11 -4.49 -18.43
N ASN A 92 14.88 -3.97 -18.46
CA ASN A 92 13.85 -4.33 -17.48
C ASN A 92 13.47 -5.82 -17.57
N LEU A 93 13.39 -6.39 -18.78
CA LEU A 93 13.12 -7.81 -18.96
C LEU A 93 14.22 -8.68 -18.35
N LEU A 94 15.49 -8.41 -18.66
CA LEU A 94 16.60 -9.24 -18.19
C LEU A 94 16.83 -9.08 -16.69
N LEU A 95 16.74 -7.86 -16.17
CA LEU A 95 16.76 -7.57 -14.74
C LEU A 95 15.64 -8.32 -14.02
N GLY A 96 14.41 -8.20 -14.53
CA GLY A 96 13.22 -8.87 -13.99
C GLY A 96 13.34 -10.40 -14.02
N LEU A 97 13.89 -10.98 -15.08
CA LEU A 97 14.15 -12.42 -15.18
C LEU A 97 15.18 -12.88 -14.14
N GLY A 98 16.28 -12.14 -13.95
CA GLY A 98 17.27 -12.45 -12.93
C GLY A 98 16.71 -12.40 -11.52
N LEU A 99 15.97 -11.32 -11.20
CA LEU A 99 15.29 -11.19 -9.90
C LEU A 99 14.25 -12.29 -9.69
N SER A 100 13.49 -12.64 -10.72
CA SER A 100 12.49 -13.72 -10.65
C SER A 100 13.15 -15.06 -10.39
N LEU A 101 14.24 -15.40 -11.09
CA LEU A 101 15.01 -16.62 -10.83
C LEU A 101 15.62 -16.63 -9.43
N GLY A 102 16.13 -15.48 -8.98
CA GLY A 102 16.61 -15.28 -7.61
C GLY A 102 15.55 -15.60 -6.57
N LEU A 103 14.42 -14.90 -6.62
CA LEU A 103 13.36 -14.99 -5.63
C LEU A 103 12.59 -16.31 -5.70
N LEU A 104 12.29 -16.81 -6.90
CA LEU A 104 11.64 -18.12 -7.04
C LEU A 104 12.58 -19.25 -6.63
N GLY A 105 13.87 -19.16 -6.94
CA GLY A 105 14.84 -20.17 -6.53
C GLY A 105 14.93 -20.29 -5.01
N ILE A 106 15.01 -19.19 -4.27
CA ILE A 106 15.05 -19.23 -2.80
C ILE A 106 13.70 -19.68 -2.22
N GLY A 107 12.59 -19.21 -2.78
CA GLY A 107 11.25 -19.61 -2.35
C GLY A 107 10.98 -21.11 -2.53
N PHE A 108 11.21 -21.64 -3.74
CA PHE A 108 11.05 -23.07 -4.00
C PHE A 108 12.06 -23.92 -3.22
N GLY A 109 13.31 -23.47 -3.11
CA GLY A 109 14.33 -24.16 -2.31
C GLY A 109 13.93 -24.26 -0.85
N ALA A 110 13.47 -23.16 -0.23
CA ALA A 110 13.05 -23.13 1.17
C ALA A 110 11.82 -24.00 1.43
N VAL A 111 10.78 -23.92 0.58
CA VAL A 111 9.59 -24.77 0.73
C VAL A 111 9.92 -26.24 0.53
N HIS A 112 10.76 -26.57 -0.45
CA HIS A 112 11.16 -27.95 -0.70
C HIS A 112 11.99 -28.51 0.45
N TRP A 113 12.90 -27.71 1.01
CA TRP A 113 13.68 -28.05 2.20
C TRP A 113 12.78 -28.31 3.41
N ALA A 114 11.85 -27.39 3.70
CA ALA A 114 10.91 -27.53 4.80
C ALA A 114 10.05 -28.79 4.69
N ARG A 115 9.56 -29.11 3.49
CA ARG A 115 8.66 -30.26 3.28
C ARG A 115 9.36 -31.61 3.23
N GLN A 116 10.59 -31.68 2.73
CA GLN A 116 11.26 -32.97 2.45
C GLN A 116 12.34 -33.35 3.47
N LEU A 117 12.92 -32.39 4.19
CA LEU A 117 14.09 -32.63 5.04
C LEU A 117 13.95 -32.10 6.47
N MET A 118 13.23 -31.00 6.72
CA MET A 118 13.02 -30.52 8.10
C MET A 118 12.12 -31.46 8.91
N SER A 119 12.28 -31.52 10.22
CA SER A 119 11.39 -32.32 11.08
C SER A 119 9.93 -31.85 10.97
N ASP A 120 9.00 -32.79 10.77
CA ASP A 120 7.56 -32.57 10.67
C ASP A 120 6.78 -33.23 11.82
N VAL A 121 7.42 -33.38 12.98
CA VAL A 121 6.78 -33.94 14.18
C VAL A 121 5.65 -33.03 14.68
N GLU A 122 4.51 -33.65 14.97
CA GLU A 122 3.37 -32.97 15.58
C GLU A 122 3.66 -32.68 17.05
N ILE A 123 3.73 -31.41 17.40
CA ILE A 123 3.94 -30.95 18.78
C ILE A 123 2.68 -30.20 19.21
N SER A 124 2.09 -30.63 20.32
CA SER A 124 1.03 -29.90 21.02
C SER A 124 1.63 -29.18 22.21
N GLU A 125 1.46 -27.87 22.26
CA GLU A 125 1.76 -27.05 23.43
C GLU A 125 0.45 -26.51 23.99
N ASP A 126 0.29 -26.63 25.31
CA ASP A 126 -0.86 -26.05 25.99
C ASP A 126 -0.80 -24.52 25.87
N ARG A 127 -1.94 -23.92 25.54
CA ARG A 127 -2.04 -22.47 25.50
C ARG A 127 -1.86 -21.93 26.90
N HIS A 128 -0.74 -21.25 27.12
CA HIS A 128 -0.53 -20.52 28.37
C HIS A 128 -1.68 -19.52 28.58
N PRO A 129 -2.21 -19.41 29.81
CA PRO A 129 -3.19 -18.38 30.11
C PRO A 129 -2.59 -17.00 29.84
N THR A 130 -3.37 -16.09 29.28
CA THR A 130 -2.94 -14.69 29.05
C THR A 130 -2.69 -13.94 30.36
N ARG A 131 -3.28 -14.40 31.47
CA ARG A 131 -3.00 -13.90 32.81
C ARG A 131 -1.73 -14.56 33.34
N GLY A 132 -0.69 -13.75 33.60
CA GLY A 132 0.48 -14.20 34.34
C GLY A 132 0.15 -14.59 35.79
N SER A 133 0.98 -15.44 36.40
CA SER A 133 0.80 -15.85 37.80
C SER A 133 0.73 -14.64 38.74
N GLU A 134 0.07 -14.80 39.89
CA GLU A 134 -0.01 -13.70 40.87
C GLU A 134 1.37 -13.25 41.33
N GLN A 135 2.32 -14.18 41.45
CA GLN A 135 3.72 -13.87 41.79
C GLN A 135 4.37 -13.01 40.70
N THR A 136 4.24 -13.37 39.42
CA THR A 136 4.82 -12.60 38.31
C THR A 136 4.19 -11.21 38.21
N ARG A 137 2.88 -11.10 38.43
CA ARG A 137 2.17 -9.80 38.41
C ARG A 137 2.60 -8.92 39.58
N ALA A 138 2.68 -9.48 40.78
CA ALA A 138 3.17 -8.76 41.96
C ALA A 138 4.62 -8.27 41.74
N ARG A 139 5.48 -9.14 41.19
CA ARG A 139 6.87 -8.78 40.86
C ARG A 139 6.96 -7.71 39.78
N ALA A 140 6.11 -7.75 38.74
CA ALA A 140 6.08 -6.72 37.72
C ALA A 140 5.71 -5.34 38.31
N VAL A 141 4.70 -5.28 39.19
CA VAL A 141 4.33 -4.05 39.90
C VAL A 141 5.48 -3.55 40.78
N GLU A 142 6.17 -4.44 41.48
CA GLU A 142 7.34 -4.11 42.28
C GLU A 142 8.47 -3.52 41.43
N ILE A 143 8.77 -4.12 40.27
CA ILE A 143 9.78 -3.62 39.33
C ILE A 143 9.41 -2.22 38.84
N PHE A 144 8.14 -1.96 38.50
CA PHE A 144 7.70 -0.62 38.09
C PHE A 144 7.85 0.41 39.22
N LYS A 145 7.52 0.04 40.47
CA LYS A 145 7.71 0.91 41.63
C LYS A 145 9.18 1.20 41.89
N LEU A 146 10.02 0.17 41.86
CA LEU A 146 11.46 0.31 42.01
C LEU A 146 12.05 1.21 40.92
N GLY A 147 11.63 1.05 39.66
CA GLY A 147 12.04 1.90 38.56
C GLY A 147 11.64 3.37 38.73
N ASP A 148 10.43 3.67 39.22
CA ASP A 148 10.03 5.05 39.57
C ASP A 148 10.87 5.61 40.73
N GLU A 149 11.17 4.79 41.73
CA GLU A 149 12.00 5.19 42.88
C GLU A 149 13.45 5.51 42.49
N GLU A 150 14.08 4.61 41.72
CA GLU A 150 15.47 4.73 41.23
C GLU A 150 15.63 5.89 40.24
N SER A 151 14.72 6.01 39.27
CA SER A 151 14.72 7.13 38.32
C SER A 151 14.36 8.46 38.98
N GLY A 152 13.61 8.41 40.09
CA GLY A 152 13.03 9.55 40.76
C GLY A 152 12.08 10.34 39.86
N PHE A 153 11.50 9.71 38.85
CA PHE A 153 10.70 10.37 37.81
C PHE A 153 9.53 11.17 38.38
N THR A 154 8.82 10.61 39.37
CA THR A 154 7.72 11.31 40.05
C THR A 154 8.20 12.48 40.92
N ARG A 155 9.38 12.37 41.54
CA ARG A 155 9.95 13.40 42.43
C ARG A 155 10.62 14.56 41.66
N ARG A 156 11.19 14.29 40.48
CA ARG A 156 11.94 15.25 39.66
C ARG A 156 11.02 15.96 38.66
N SER A 157 10.10 16.77 39.19
CA SER A 157 9.04 17.45 38.42
C SER A 157 9.56 18.30 37.25
N LEU A 158 10.70 18.98 37.40
CA LEU A 158 11.28 19.80 36.33
C LEU A 158 11.70 18.94 35.13
N ILE A 159 12.38 17.80 35.38
CA ILE A 159 12.84 16.88 34.31
C ILE A 159 11.65 16.21 33.64
N ARG A 160 10.66 15.76 34.43
CA ARG A 160 9.43 15.17 33.89
C ARG A 160 8.70 16.15 32.99
N ASN A 161 8.49 17.39 33.46
CA ASN A 161 7.74 18.39 32.72
C ASN A 161 8.50 18.86 31.47
N SER A 162 9.84 18.97 31.52
CA SER A 162 10.64 19.29 30.34
C SER A 162 10.66 18.16 29.32
N LEU A 163 10.69 16.89 29.75
CA LEU A 163 10.53 15.73 28.85
C LEU A 163 9.16 15.74 28.15
N ILE A 164 8.07 15.93 28.92
CA ILE A 164 6.72 16.01 28.36
C ILE A 164 6.62 17.18 27.38
N GLY A 165 7.16 18.36 27.74
CA GLY A 165 7.22 19.51 26.84
C GLY A 165 8.00 19.22 25.56
N ALA A 166 9.17 18.58 25.67
CA ALA A 166 9.96 18.19 24.51
C ALA A 166 9.21 17.22 23.59
N LEU A 167 8.54 16.20 24.14
CA LEU A 167 7.74 15.25 23.38
C LEU A 167 6.50 15.90 22.74
N ALA A 168 5.89 16.89 23.40
CA ALA A 168 4.76 17.64 22.86
C ALA A 168 5.17 18.56 21.69
N LEU A 169 6.36 19.16 21.76
CA LEU A 169 6.87 20.06 20.73
C LEU A 169 7.57 19.31 19.58
N PHE A 170 8.13 18.12 19.84
CA PHE A 170 8.81 17.28 18.85
C PHE A 170 8.03 17.05 17.54
N PRO A 171 6.70 16.79 17.54
CA PRO A 171 5.96 16.59 16.30
C PRO A 171 5.64 17.89 15.53
N LEU A 172 5.82 19.08 16.11
CA LEU A 172 5.42 20.33 15.44
C LEU A 172 6.09 20.55 14.08
N PRO A 173 7.42 20.35 13.90
CA PRO A 173 8.04 20.46 12.59
C PRO A 173 7.36 19.58 11.53
N ALA A 174 6.94 18.36 11.90
CA ALA A 174 6.24 17.47 10.97
C ALA A 174 4.88 18.05 10.54
N VAL A 175 4.13 18.69 11.46
CA VAL A 175 2.86 19.36 11.12
C VAL A 175 3.09 20.47 10.10
N PHE A 176 4.14 21.29 10.27
CA PHE A 176 4.47 22.36 9.33
C PHE A 176 4.98 21.81 7.99
N MET A 177 5.88 20.84 8.00
CA MET A 177 6.39 20.23 6.76
C MET A 177 5.27 19.51 6.00
N PHE A 178 4.34 18.85 6.70
CA PHE A 178 3.21 18.19 6.05
C PHE A 178 2.12 19.16 5.60
N ARG A 179 2.05 20.38 6.16
CA ARG A 179 1.17 21.43 5.64
C ARG A 179 1.53 21.81 4.20
N ASP A 180 2.79 21.71 3.81
CA ASP A 180 3.24 22.02 2.44
C ASP A 180 2.76 21.01 1.39
N LEU A 181 2.28 19.82 1.81
CA LEU A 181 1.61 18.88 0.88
C LEU A 181 0.19 19.32 0.50
N ALA A 182 -0.42 20.24 1.24
CA ALA A 182 -1.73 20.79 0.91
C ALA A 182 -1.59 22.00 -0.03
N PRO A 183 -2.53 22.21 -0.97
CA PRO A 183 -2.51 23.37 -1.87
C PRO A 183 -2.33 24.69 -1.13
N ALA A 184 -1.55 25.61 -1.71
CA ALA A 184 -1.31 26.93 -1.15
C ALA A 184 -2.57 27.81 -1.18
N GLN A 185 -3.39 27.64 -2.22
CA GLN A 185 -4.67 28.31 -2.44
C GLN A 185 -5.84 27.36 -2.21
N ASP A 186 -7.04 27.91 -2.06
CA ASP A 186 -8.25 27.08 -2.04
C ASP A 186 -8.38 26.36 -3.39
N ALA A 187 -8.40 25.03 -3.35
CA ALA A 187 -8.52 24.21 -4.54
C ALA A 187 -9.83 24.48 -5.29
N VAL A 188 -10.92 24.78 -4.58
CA VAL A 188 -12.22 25.08 -5.18
C VAL A 188 -12.18 26.40 -5.95
N GLU A 189 -11.58 27.43 -5.36
CA GLU A 189 -11.42 28.72 -6.03
C GLU A 189 -10.54 28.58 -7.27
N ALA A 190 -9.42 27.86 -7.15
CA ALA A 190 -8.48 27.61 -8.25
C ALA A 190 -9.12 26.98 -9.48
N ILE A 191 -9.99 25.98 -9.30
CA ILE A 191 -10.65 25.27 -10.40
C ILE A 191 -11.95 25.95 -10.86
N SER A 192 -12.46 26.93 -10.10
CA SER A 192 -13.67 27.67 -10.45
C SER A 192 -13.45 28.72 -11.54
N GLN A 193 -12.20 29.13 -11.74
CA GLN A 193 -11.81 30.10 -12.76
C GLN A 193 -11.43 29.37 -14.04
N THR A 194 -11.98 29.82 -15.17
CA THR A 194 -11.67 29.26 -16.49
C THR A 194 -11.15 30.39 -17.39
N PRO A 195 -10.35 30.08 -18.42
CA PRO A 195 -9.88 31.06 -19.40
C PRO A 195 -10.97 31.57 -20.36
N TRP A 196 -12.24 31.21 -20.14
CA TRP A 196 -13.35 31.70 -20.94
C TRP A 196 -13.70 33.15 -20.58
N GLU A 197 -13.66 34.02 -21.57
CA GLU A 197 -14.09 35.42 -21.46
C GLU A 197 -15.22 35.70 -22.45
N ALA A 198 -16.06 36.68 -22.13
CA ALA A 198 -17.15 37.08 -23.01
C ALA A 198 -16.57 37.65 -24.32
N GLY A 199 -16.98 37.07 -25.45
CA GLY A 199 -16.51 37.45 -26.78
C GLY A 199 -15.34 36.62 -27.32
N THR A 200 -14.78 35.69 -26.53
CA THR A 200 -13.77 34.75 -27.02
C THR A 200 -14.35 33.82 -28.08
N ARG A 201 -13.63 33.61 -29.17
CA ARG A 201 -14.08 32.71 -30.24
C ARG A 201 -13.92 31.24 -29.84
N LEU A 202 -14.86 30.44 -30.32
CA LEU A 202 -14.82 28.98 -30.20
C LEU A 202 -13.85 28.42 -31.24
N ALA A 203 -12.79 27.75 -30.78
CA ALA A 203 -11.77 27.15 -31.64
C ALA A 203 -11.74 25.63 -31.51
N ILE A 204 -11.45 24.92 -32.61
CA ILE A 204 -11.37 23.45 -32.63
C ILE A 204 -10.13 22.98 -31.87
N ASP A 205 -10.32 22.05 -30.92
CA ASP A 205 -9.22 21.37 -30.23
C ASP A 205 -8.67 20.22 -31.08
N PRO A 206 -7.34 20.08 -31.30
CA PRO A 206 -6.24 20.92 -30.82
C PRO A 206 -5.72 21.94 -31.86
N THR A 207 -6.41 22.13 -32.98
CA THR A 207 -5.89 22.91 -34.11
C THR A 207 -5.95 24.42 -33.89
N GLY A 208 -6.75 24.89 -32.91
CA GLY A 208 -6.95 26.31 -32.63
C GLY A 208 -7.74 27.04 -33.73
N THR A 209 -8.36 26.32 -34.67
CA THR A 209 -9.08 26.93 -35.80
C THR A 209 -10.45 27.45 -35.36
N PRO A 210 -10.77 28.75 -35.55
CA PRO A 210 -12.07 29.30 -35.19
C PRO A 210 -13.22 28.64 -35.97
N ILE A 211 -14.34 28.39 -35.28
CA ILE A 211 -15.51 27.70 -35.83
C ILE A 211 -16.52 28.74 -36.32
N LYS A 212 -17.03 28.59 -37.55
CA LYS A 212 -18.19 29.38 -38.01
C LYS A 212 -19.48 28.64 -37.70
N ALA A 213 -20.55 29.39 -37.41
CA ALA A 213 -21.87 28.80 -37.20
C ALA A 213 -22.39 27.98 -38.41
N SER A 214 -21.94 28.31 -39.62
CA SER A 214 -22.24 27.56 -40.85
C SER A 214 -21.63 26.15 -40.87
N ASP A 215 -20.55 25.94 -40.11
CA ASP A 215 -19.78 24.70 -40.11
C ASP A 215 -20.40 23.67 -39.15
N VAL A 216 -21.25 24.13 -38.22
CA VAL A 216 -21.95 23.29 -37.24
C VAL A 216 -23.28 22.83 -37.83
N THR A 217 -23.32 21.58 -38.27
CA THR A 217 -24.52 20.93 -38.82
C THR A 217 -25.29 20.17 -37.73
N ILE A 218 -26.58 19.90 -37.96
CA ILE A 218 -27.40 19.13 -37.00
C ILE A 218 -26.79 17.73 -36.83
N GLY A 219 -26.57 17.31 -35.58
CA GLY A 219 -25.93 16.04 -35.23
C GLY A 219 -24.40 16.06 -35.27
N SER A 220 -23.78 17.20 -35.59
CA SER A 220 -22.33 17.38 -35.41
C SER A 220 -21.98 17.67 -33.94
N ALA A 221 -20.78 17.26 -33.56
CA ALA A 221 -20.19 17.52 -32.26
C ALA A 221 -18.74 17.98 -32.44
N PHE A 222 -18.39 19.15 -31.92
CA PHE A 222 -17.05 19.71 -31.97
C PHE A 222 -16.45 19.76 -30.57
N HIS A 223 -15.16 19.41 -30.48
CA HIS A 223 -14.35 19.66 -29.29
C HIS A 223 -13.76 21.06 -29.40
N VAL A 224 -14.04 21.89 -28.39
CA VAL A 224 -13.81 23.32 -28.44
C VAL A 224 -12.95 23.77 -27.26
N ILE A 225 -12.03 24.68 -27.56
CA ILE A 225 -11.22 25.45 -26.61
C ILE A 225 -11.35 26.95 -26.90
N PRO A 226 -11.02 27.84 -25.95
CA PRO A 226 -10.96 29.27 -26.22
C PRO A 226 -9.84 29.57 -27.24
N GLU A 227 -10.11 30.42 -28.25
CA GLU A 227 -9.09 30.86 -29.22
C GLU A 227 -7.88 31.54 -28.54
N THR A 228 -8.09 32.14 -27.38
CA THR A 228 -7.06 32.83 -26.59
C THR A 228 -6.12 31.90 -25.82
N LEU A 229 -6.37 30.59 -25.84
CA LEU A 229 -5.58 29.61 -25.09
C LEU A 229 -4.20 29.42 -25.72
N ASP A 230 -3.13 29.79 -25.01
CA ASP A 230 -1.76 29.69 -25.50
C ASP A 230 -1.24 28.24 -25.45
N HIS A 231 -1.04 27.64 -26.62
CA HIS A 231 -0.48 26.28 -26.78
C HIS A 231 0.97 26.13 -26.33
N HIS A 232 1.69 27.24 -26.10
CA HIS A 232 3.08 27.24 -25.67
C HIS A 232 3.26 27.61 -24.19
N ALA A 233 2.17 27.97 -23.51
CA ALA A 233 2.22 28.26 -22.08
C ALA A 233 2.56 26.99 -21.28
N HIS A 234 3.35 27.17 -20.22
CA HIS A 234 3.77 26.06 -19.35
C HIS A 234 2.57 25.36 -18.68
N ASP A 235 1.49 26.09 -18.42
CA ASP A 235 0.24 25.64 -17.82
C ASP A 235 -0.86 25.35 -18.86
N PHE A 236 -0.53 25.23 -20.14
CA PHE A 236 -1.49 24.97 -21.22
C PHE A 236 -2.42 23.79 -20.92
N LEU A 237 -1.87 22.67 -20.42
CA LEU A 237 -2.66 21.48 -20.12
C LEU A 237 -3.63 21.70 -18.97
N ASP A 238 -3.24 22.47 -17.96
CA ASP A 238 -4.08 22.78 -16.80
C ASP A 238 -5.23 23.72 -17.22
N GLN A 239 -4.92 24.77 -17.97
CA GLN A 239 -5.94 25.68 -18.50
C GLN A 239 -6.88 24.99 -19.50
N LYS A 240 -6.35 24.08 -20.32
CA LYS A 240 -7.15 23.25 -21.23
C LYS A 240 -8.10 22.33 -20.45
N ALA A 241 -7.61 21.69 -19.37
CA ALA A 241 -8.42 20.79 -18.55
C ALA A 241 -9.65 21.49 -17.97
N LEU A 242 -9.57 22.79 -17.71
CA LEU A 242 -10.68 23.61 -17.19
C LEU A 242 -11.60 24.21 -18.28
N SER A 243 -11.18 24.20 -19.55
CA SER A 243 -11.85 24.99 -20.61
C SER A 243 -12.43 24.18 -21.76
N VAL A 244 -12.30 22.86 -21.75
CA VAL A 244 -12.84 22.00 -22.82
C VAL A 244 -14.37 22.01 -22.86
N VAL A 245 -14.89 22.39 -24.02
CA VAL A 245 -16.32 22.49 -24.31
C VAL A 245 -16.69 21.52 -25.42
N LEU A 246 -17.87 20.94 -25.34
CA LEU A 246 -18.54 20.20 -26.42
C LEU A 246 -19.60 21.12 -27.04
N LEU A 247 -19.39 21.47 -28.31
CA LEU A 247 -20.33 22.25 -29.09
C LEU A 247 -21.16 21.31 -29.95
N VAL A 248 -22.48 21.37 -29.82
CA VAL A 248 -23.43 20.53 -30.56
C VAL A 248 -24.51 21.37 -31.19
N ARG A 249 -25.12 20.88 -32.27
CA ARG A 249 -26.31 21.49 -32.86
C ARG A 249 -27.46 20.51 -32.94
N MET A 250 -28.60 20.93 -32.41
CA MET A 250 -29.85 20.19 -32.39
C MET A 250 -30.96 20.96 -33.13
N PRO A 251 -32.03 20.28 -33.55
CA PRO A 251 -33.27 20.95 -33.96
C PRO A 251 -33.83 21.79 -32.80
N GLU A 252 -34.19 23.05 -33.05
CA GLU A 252 -34.68 23.98 -32.02
C GLU A 252 -35.94 23.45 -31.31
N GLU A 253 -36.80 22.75 -32.04
CA GLU A 253 -38.01 22.10 -31.50
C GLU A 253 -37.74 21.00 -30.47
N GLN A 254 -36.51 20.45 -30.42
CA GLN A 254 -36.08 19.42 -29.46
C GLN A 254 -35.24 20.00 -28.32
N LEU A 255 -34.96 21.30 -28.33
CA LEU A 255 -34.13 21.95 -27.32
C LEU A 255 -35.01 22.34 -26.12
N HIS A 256 -34.81 21.65 -25.00
CA HIS A 256 -35.52 21.94 -23.75
C HIS A 256 -34.61 22.74 -22.82
N GLU A 257 -34.78 24.05 -22.81
CA GLU A 257 -33.99 24.97 -22.00
C GLU A 257 -34.78 25.45 -20.77
N THR A 258 -34.07 25.67 -19.65
CA THR A 258 -34.62 26.35 -18.48
C THR A 258 -34.82 27.82 -18.79
N GLU A 259 -35.78 28.49 -18.14
CA GLU A 259 -36.09 29.91 -18.35
C GLU A 259 -34.84 30.81 -18.28
N GLU A 260 -33.90 30.51 -17.39
CA GLU A 260 -32.65 31.27 -17.18
C GLU A 260 -31.61 31.12 -18.30
N ARG A 261 -31.80 30.19 -19.25
CA ARG A 261 -30.81 29.84 -20.28
C ARG A 261 -31.34 29.93 -21.71
N LYS A 262 -32.55 30.45 -21.90
CA LYS A 262 -33.21 30.55 -23.22
C LYS A 262 -32.46 31.44 -24.22
N ASP A 263 -31.59 32.31 -23.74
CA ASP A 263 -30.77 33.21 -24.54
C ASP A 263 -29.34 32.69 -24.78
N TRP A 264 -29.01 31.48 -24.31
CA TRP A 264 -27.65 30.92 -24.42
C TRP A 264 -27.42 30.12 -25.71
N SER A 265 -28.48 29.75 -26.41
CA SER A 265 -28.40 29.02 -27.67
C SER A 265 -28.46 29.96 -28.89
N TYR A 266 -27.85 29.52 -30.00
CA TYR A 266 -27.88 30.25 -31.27
C TYR A 266 -28.28 29.31 -32.41
N ASN A 267 -29.49 29.46 -32.95
CA ASN A 267 -30.04 28.63 -34.04
C ASN A 267 -29.89 27.10 -33.81
N GLY A 268 -30.19 26.66 -32.58
CA GLY A 268 -30.04 25.27 -32.13
C GLY A 268 -28.62 24.85 -31.76
N ILE A 269 -27.63 25.75 -31.82
CA ILE A 269 -26.25 25.50 -31.38
C ILE A 269 -26.14 25.77 -29.88
N VAL A 270 -25.61 24.79 -29.14
CA VAL A 270 -25.38 24.87 -27.70
C VAL A 270 -24.00 24.36 -27.34
N ALA A 271 -23.42 24.96 -26.30
CA ALA A 271 -22.10 24.65 -25.79
C ALA A 271 -22.22 24.14 -24.35
N TYR A 272 -21.70 22.94 -24.09
CA TYR A 272 -21.65 22.35 -22.75
C TYR A 272 -20.21 22.08 -22.34
N SER A 273 -19.91 22.18 -21.05
CA SER A 273 -18.63 21.68 -20.55
C SER A 273 -18.50 20.19 -20.87
N LYS A 274 -17.32 19.77 -21.36
CA LYS A 274 -17.00 18.35 -21.56
C LYS A 274 -16.62 17.67 -20.22
N ILE A 275 -16.37 18.46 -19.18
CA ILE A 275 -15.95 18.01 -17.85
C ILE A 275 -17.20 17.56 -17.08
N CYS A 276 -17.21 16.34 -16.58
CA CYS A 276 -18.35 15.82 -15.84
C CYS A 276 -18.39 16.45 -14.44
N THR A 277 -19.57 16.88 -14.00
CA THR A 277 -19.76 17.49 -12.68
C THR A 277 -19.62 16.49 -11.52
N HIS A 278 -19.53 15.19 -11.80
CA HIS A 278 -19.37 14.16 -10.77
C HIS A 278 -17.92 14.04 -10.29
N VAL A 279 -16.98 13.86 -11.21
CA VAL A 279 -15.57 13.55 -10.89
C VAL A 279 -14.56 14.21 -11.85
N GLY A 280 -14.98 15.20 -12.63
CA GLY A 280 -14.14 15.84 -13.65
C GLY A 280 -14.12 15.08 -14.97
#